data_AF-A0A7W0G5C9-F1
#
_entry.id   AF-A0A7W0G5C9-F1
#
_cell.length_a   1.000
_cell.length_b   1.000
_cell.length_c   1.000
_cell.angle_alpha   90.00
_cell.angle_beta   90.00
_cell.angle_gamma   90.00
#
_symmetry.space_group_name_H-M   'P 1'
#
loop_
_entity.id
_entity.type
_entity.pdbx_description
1 polymer ?
#
loop_
_entity_poly.entity_id
_entity_poly.type
_entity_poly.pdbx_seq_one_letter_code
_entity_poly.pdbx_strand_id
1 'polypeptide(L)'
;MKNSYSRRRAALFLCLFALAGLAVFVSPSSSGQGRARVREDIGRSLAGYDELQLDPAAVAEEVRKDGRLTLATARGTFELELEPSDIRAANYRAVVVEEDGVAREIERTPSRTYKGTVRGLAGAQARFSIDEQKIEGLIVAGDEIYFVEPSKNFSPAAGAKDFVFYPESSVKAESFGECATTLAQRVGERAAGVAPGGSAGSGGRAATTKGMTAELFGPKPEVEVATEADAEYFVASGNDANAANNEILSIMNQVDGIYDAQLGIKMRIVFQRVWAVAPASDPYTETNARRALDQLRNVYDGSFAAGTLPARDLTHMWTGKTLLDDDGDPGTIGIAYIAAVCDAPAFSYGISQRAFASNNIRRVVLTAHEIGHNFSAEHPDEEEPVIDSCAGTIMNSTVTPSTNFCQFSLDQITDHVTVKDSCLTRLAQPGCTYAVAPAYKRFGIEGGAGTVNVSTSLPSCDWKVADGAPWLNITAGAAGVGPGVSTYSIAPNTGGPLATVVDIAGQKLKVVQDTSPNCALVAFGEGNTSGVLAPSDCRSG
;
A
#
# COMPACT_ATOMS: atom_id res chain seq x y z
N MET A 1 112.57 1.22 -33.50
CA MET A 1 112.07 1.09 -32.12
C MET A 1 111.24 2.33 -31.80
N LYS A 2 110.02 2.14 -31.27
CA LYS A 2 109.05 3.12 -30.71
C LYS A 2 109.18 4.58 -31.14
N ASN A 3 108.17 5.11 -31.84
CA ASN A 3 107.84 6.53 -31.77
C ASN A 3 106.34 6.70 -31.52
N SER A 4 106.02 7.40 -30.44
CA SER A 4 104.66 7.76 -30.03
C SER A 4 104.30 9.11 -30.63
N TYR A 5 103.07 9.30 -31.09
CA TYR A 5 102.46 10.63 -31.15
C TYR A 5 100.99 10.57 -30.71
N SER A 6 100.66 11.55 -29.87
CA SER A 6 99.49 11.67 -29.01
C SER A 6 98.23 12.13 -29.76
N ARG A 7 97.08 11.71 -29.21
CA ARG A 7 95.69 11.87 -29.65
C ARG A 7 95.18 13.32 -29.64
N ARG A 8 94.38 13.67 -30.66
CA ARG A 8 93.17 14.50 -30.52
C ARG A 8 92.04 13.82 -31.31
N ARG A 9 90.89 13.61 -30.66
CA ARG A 9 89.71 12.91 -31.20
C ARG A 9 88.87 13.87 -32.04
N ALA A 10 88.52 13.46 -33.26
CA ALA A 10 87.49 14.10 -34.09
C ALA A 10 86.15 13.34 -33.91
N ALA A 11 85.07 14.09 -33.69
CA ALA A 11 83.71 13.58 -33.63
C ALA A 11 83.07 13.68 -35.03
N LEU A 12 82.54 12.57 -35.53
CA LEU A 12 81.77 12.49 -36.78
C LEU A 12 80.29 12.32 -36.41
N PHE A 13 79.44 13.25 -36.84
CA PHE A 13 77.99 13.17 -36.72
C PHE A 13 77.44 12.19 -37.76
N LEU A 14 76.71 11.15 -37.33
CA LEU A 14 75.85 10.32 -38.17
C LEU A 14 74.41 10.43 -37.67
N CYS A 15 73.52 10.89 -38.55
CA CYS A 15 72.07 10.88 -38.37
C CYS A 15 71.54 9.44 -38.31
N LEU A 16 70.77 9.11 -37.27
CA LEU A 16 69.94 7.91 -37.18
C LEU A 16 68.48 8.34 -37.03
N PHE A 17 67.66 7.96 -38.02
CA PHE A 17 66.21 8.05 -37.97
C PHE A 17 65.67 7.10 -36.89
N ALA A 18 65.03 7.63 -35.86
CA ALA A 18 64.21 6.85 -34.92
C ALA A 18 62.73 7.03 -35.29
N LEU A 19 62.10 5.94 -35.74
CA LEU A 19 60.64 5.83 -35.83
C LEU A 19 60.05 5.86 -34.41
N ALA A 20 59.51 7.01 -34.02
CA ALA A 20 58.65 7.11 -32.85
C ALA A 20 57.26 6.59 -33.22
N GLY A 21 56.97 5.34 -32.87
CA GLY A 21 55.60 4.84 -32.83
C GLY A 21 54.85 5.58 -31.75
N LEU A 22 53.93 6.46 -32.15
CA LEU A 22 52.98 7.11 -31.26
C LEU A 22 52.03 6.02 -30.74
N ALA A 23 52.29 5.50 -29.53
CA ALA A 23 51.29 4.74 -28.80
C ALA A 23 50.16 5.70 -28.44
N VAL A 24 49.12 5.75 -29.27
CA VAL A 24 47.85 6.37 -28.89
C VAL A 24 47.29 5.50 -27.77
N PHE A 25 47.48 5.94 -26.52
CA PHE A 25 46.61 5.50 -25.44
C PHE A 25 45.21 6.00 -25.79
N VAL A 26 44.40 5.12 -26.39
CA VAL A 26 42.97 5.33 -26.46
C VAL A 26 42.49 5.22 -25.01
N SER A 27 42.40 6.36 -24.33
CA SER A 27 41.58 6.47 -23.13
C SER A 27 40.21 5.89 -23.50
N PRO A 28 39.63 4.98 -22.70
CA PRO A 28 38.27 4.53 -22.95
C PRO A 28 37.40 5.78 -23.10
N SER A 29 36.55 5.83 -24.12
CA SER A 29 35.60 6.93 -24.26
C SER A 29 34.88 7.11 -22.92
N SER A 30 34.62 8.36 -22.52
CA SER A 30 33.87 8.65 -21.28
C SER A 30 32.53 7.88 -21.23
N SER A 31 31.96 7.56 -22.39
CA SER A 31 30.78 6.69 -22.55
C SER A 31 31.00 5.22 -22.16
N GLY A 32 32.20 4.66 -22.40
CA GLY A 32 32.53 3.27 -22.08
C GLY A 32 32.85 3.06 -20.59
N GLN A 33 33.53 4.02 -19.96
CA GLN A 33 33.77 4.02 -18.51
C GLN A 33 32.48 4.21 -17.71
N GLY A 34 31.59 5.11 -18.16
CA GLY A 34 30.28 5.32 -17.53
C GLY A 34 29.43 4.05 -17.53
N ARG A 35 29.32 3.36 -18.67
CA ARG A 35 28.57 2.09 -18.75
C ARG A 35 29.18 0.97 -17.92
N ALA A 36 30.51 0.86 -17.87
CA ALA A 36 31.17 -0.14 -17.03
C ALA A 36 30.85 0.07 -15.54
N ARG A 37 30.87 1.33 -15.08
CA ARG A 37 30.51 1.69 -13.71
C ARG A 37 29.05 1.38 -13.39
N VAL A 38 28.12 1.73 -14.29
CA VAL A 38 26.69 1.41 -14.12
C VAL A 38 26.49 -0.11 -13.97
N ARG A 39 27.16 -0.92 -14.80
CA ARG A 39 27.10 -2.39 -14.72
C ARG A 39 27.65 -2.93 -13.42
N GLU A 40 28.76 -2.37 -12.94
CA GLU A 40 29.36 -2.76 -11.66
C GLU A 40 28.39 -2.47 -10.50
N ASP A 41 27.83 -1.26 -10.47
CA ASP A 41 26.89 -0.82 -9.43
C ASP A 41 25.61 -1.69 -9.42
N ILE A 42 24.99 -1.93 -10.59
CA ILE A 42 23.84 -2.84 -10.72
C ILE A 42 24.23 -4.26 -10.28
N GLY A 43 25.41 -4.73 -10.71
CA GLY A 43 25.94 -6.06 -10.38
C GLY A 43 26.20 -6.28 -8.90
N ARG A 44 26.24 -5.24 -8.05
CA ARG A 44 26.27 -5.40 -6.58
C ARG A 44 24.93 -5.87 -6.03
N SER A 45 23.82 -5.47 -6.66
CA SER A 45 22.46 -5.79 -6.20
C SER A 45 21.85 -6.98 -6.94
N LEU A 46 22.22 -7.19 -8.21
CA LEU A 46 21.59 -8.18 -9.09
C LEU A 46 22.61 -9.20 -9.61
N ALA A 47 22.26 -10.48 -9.56
CA ALA A 47 23.02 -11.59 -10.11
C ALA A 47 22.84 -11.77 -11.62
N GLY A 48 21.73 -11.26 -12.18
CA GLY A 48 21.47 -11.30 -13.62
C GLY A 48 20.37 -10.31 -14.02
N TYR A 49 20.60 -9.56 -15.10
CA TYR A 49 19.69 -8.52 -15.57
C TYR A 49 19.87 -8.25 -17.06
N ASP A 50 18.90 -7.57 -17.65
CA ASP A 50 18.94 -7.00 -18.99
C ASP A 50 19.00 -5.47 -18.89
N GLU A 51 19.87 -4.84 -19.66
CA GLU A 51 19.89 -3.38 -19.83
C GLU A 51 18.90 -2.97 -20.92
N LEU A 52 17.96 -2.11 -20.59
CA LEU A 52 16.99 -1.56 -21.51
C LEU A 52 17.29 -0.08 -21.80
N GLN A 53 16.96 0.35 -23.02
CA GLN A 53 16.96 1.75 -23.42
C GLN A 53 15.53 2.14 -23.75
N LEU A 54 14.89 2.89 -22.85
CA LEU A 54 13.50 3.31 -22.99
C LEU A 54 13.45 4.84 -22.97
N ASP A 55 12.63 5.42 -23.84
CA ASP A 55 12.32 6.85 -23.81
C ASP A 55 11.00 7.03 -23.04
N PRO A 56 11.00 7.52 -21.78
CA PRO A 56 9.79 7.56 -20.97
C PRO A 56 8.67 8.39 -21.58
N ALA A 57 9.00 9.50 -22.25
CA ALA A 57 8.00 10.33 -22.92
C ALA A 57 7.33 9.60 -24.08
N ALA A 58 8.12 8.91 -24.92
CA ALA A 58 7.58 8.15 -26.05
C ALA A 58 6.76 6.93 -25.57
N VAL A 59 7.24 6.22 -24.54
CA VAL A 59 6.52 5.10 -23.93
C VAL A 59 5.21 5.58 -23.29
N ALA A 60 5.22 6.68 -22.55
CA ALA A 60 4.02 7.25 -21.96
C ALA A 60 2.99 7.66 -23.02
N GLU A 61 3.44 8.20 -24.16
CA GLU A 61 2.57 8.51 -25.30
C GLU A 61 1.97 7.25 -25.92
N GLU A 62 2.78 6.22 -26.19
CA GLU A 62 2.35 4.96 -26.77
C GLU A 62 1.35 4.23 -25.86
N VAL A 63 1.64 4.13 -24.56
CA VAL A 63 0.74 3.50 -23.60
C VAL A 63 -0.58 4.26 -23.49
N ARG A 64 -0.55 5.60 -23.46
CA ARG A 64 -1.78 6.42 -23.40
C ARG A 64 -2.65 6.24 -24.65
N LYS A 65 -2.04 6.04 -25.81
CA LYS A 65 -2.74 5.96 -27.09
C LYS A 65 -3.24 4.55 -27.40
N ASP A 66 -2.36 3.57 -27.27
CA ASP A 66 -2.56 2.22 -27.79
C ASP A 66 -2.62 1.17 -26.67
N GLY A 67 -2.40 1.56 -25.40
CA GLY A 67 -2.42 0.65 -24.25
C GLY A 67 -1.31 -0.39 -24.31
N ARG A 68 -0.17 -0.08 -24.94
CA ARG A 68 0.87 -1.07 -25.26
C ARG A 68 2.24 -0.65 -24.76
N LEU A 69 2.96 -1.62 -24.21
CA LEU A 69 4.38 -1.50 -23.87
C LEU A 69 5.11 -2.76 -24.31
N THR A 70 6.16 -2.62 -25.10
CA THR A 70 6.99 -3.74 -25.54
C THR A 70 8.36 -3.69 -24.88
N LEU A 71 8.76 -4.76 -24.20
CA LEU A 71 10.07 -4.90 -23.58
C LEU A 71 10.85 -6.00 -24.28
N ALA A 72 11.94 -5.62 -24.96
CA ALA A 72 12.84 -6.57 -25.60
C ALA A 72 13.96 -6.97 -24.62
N THR A 73 13.99 -8.24 -24.22
CA THR A 73 14.93 -8.76 -23.21
C THR A 73 15.69 -9.96 -23.77
N ALA A 74 16.81 -10.37 -23.14
CA ALA A 74 17.49 -11.60 -23.53
C ALA A 74 16.63 -12.87 -23.29
N ARG A 75 15.57 -12.75 -22.50
CA ARG A 75 14.62 -13.83 -22.15
C ARG A 75 13.42 -13.89 -23.08
N GLY A 76 13.33 -12.97 -24.04
CA GLY A 76 12.20 -12.85 -24.97
C GLY A 76 11.57 -11.46 -24.94
N THR A 77 10.58 -11.28 -25.79
CA THR A 77 9.82 -10.03 -25.87
C THR A 77 8.56 -10.13 -25.01
N PHE A 78 8.40 -9.20 -24.08
CA PHE A 78 7.18 -9.03 -23.31
C PHE A 78 6.31 -7.97 -23.99
N GLU A 79 5.20 -8.39 -24.58
CA GLU A 79 4.18 -7.49 -25.16
C GLU A 79 3.08 -7.29 -24.12
N LEU A 80 3.10 -6.13 -23.45
CA LEU A 80 2.14 -5.76 -22.41
C LEU A 80 0.93 -5.05 -23.01
N GLU A 81 -0.26 -5.45 -22.57
CA GLU A 81 -1.52 -4.76 -22.83
C GLU A 81 -1.99 -4.10 -21.53
N LEU A 82 -1.83 -2.79 -21.47
CA LEU A 82 -2.00 -1.95 -20.28
C LEU A 82 -3.26 -1.09 -20.39
N GLU A 83 -4.00 -1.02 -19.30
CA GLU A 83 -5.12 -0.11 -19.09
C GLU A 83 -4.86 0.80 -17.88
N PRO A 84 -5.35 2.06 -17.90
CA PRO A 84 -5.26 2.95 -16.75
C PRO A 84 -5.89 2.32 -15.51
N SER A 85 -5.19 2.37 -14.39
CA SER A 85 -5.63 1.83 -13.11
C SER A 85 -5.32 2.83 -12.01
N ASP A 86 -6.20 3.81 -11.81
CA ASP A 86 -6.01 4.81 -10.77
C ASP A 86 -6.22 4.19 -9.39
N ILE A 87 -5.14 4.03 -8.62
CA ILE A 87 -5.20 3.55 -7.24
C ILE A 87 -5.81 4.60 -6.29
N ARG A 88 -5.97 5.84 -6.75
CA ARG A 88 -6.58 6.90 -5.94
C ARG A 88 -8.10 6.80 -5.99
N ALA A 89 -8.74 6.87 -4.83
CA ALA A 89 -10.19 6.84 -4.68
C ALA A 89 -10.86 8.07 -5.35
N ALA A 90 -12.17 8.01 -5.54
CA ALA A 90 -12.93 9.12 -6.12
C ALA A 90 -12.87 10.39 -5.26
N ASN A 91 -12.88 10.22 -3.93
CA ASN A 91 -12.75 11.27 -2.90
C ASN A 91 -11.29 11.60 -2.53
N TYR A 92 -10.31 11.12 -3.32
CA TYR A 92 -8.90 11.37 -3.07
C TYR A 92 -8.59 12.87 -2.95
N ARG A 93 -7.81 13.23 -1.93
CA ARG A 93 -7.22 14.57 -1.76
C ARG A 93 -5.76 14.44 -1.35
N ALA A 94 -4.93 15.40 -1.74
CA ALA A 94 -3.55 15.48 -1.30
C ALA A 94 -3.21 16.87 -0.80
N VAL A 95 -2.31 16.95 0.18
CA VAL A 95 -1.84 18.23 0.72
C VAL A 95 -0.32 18.23 0.89
N VAL A 96 0.26 19.42 0.80
CA VAL A 96 1.63 19.69 1.24
C VAL A 96 1.57 20.65 2.43
N VAL A 97 2.32 20.36 3.49
CA VAL A 97 2.55 21.31 4.57
C VAL A 97 3.85 22.03 4.29
N GLU A 98 3.80 23.35 4.11
CA GLU A 98 4.99 24.17 3.82
C GLU A 98 5.59 24.75 5.12
N GLU A 99 6.71 25.47 5.00
CA GLU A 99 7.47 26.05 6.12
C GLU A 99 6.66 26.94 7.08
N ASP A 100 5.54 27.51 6.63
CA ASP A 100 4.64 28.28 7.48
C ASP A 100 3.68 27.42 8.32
N GLY A 101 3.79 26.10 8.23
CA GLY A 101 2.94 25.12 8.90
C GLY A 101 1.54 25.00 8.29
N VAL A 102 1.24 25.68 7.18
CA VAL A 102 -0.07 25.67 6.54
C VAL A 102 -0.15 24.56 5.51
N ALA A 103 -1.14 23.68 5.66
CA ALA A 103 -1.47 22.66 4.68
C ALA A 103 -2.16 23.28 3.45
N ARG A 104 -1.62 23.01 2.26
CA ARG A 104 -2.15 23.46 0.96
C ARG A 104 -2.51 22.26 0.11
N GLU A 105 -3.64 22.33 -0.57
CA GLU A 105 -4.06 21.26 -1.48
C GLU A 105 -3.10 21.12 -2.67
N ILE A 106 -2.79 19.88 -3.01
CA ILE A 106 -2.08 19.51 -4.24
C ILE A 106 -3.14 19.09 -5.25
N GLU A 107 -3.05 19.65 -6.46
CA GLU A 107 -3.97 19.34 -7.54
C GLU A 107 -3.91 17.85 -7.92
N ARG A 108 -5.09 17.22 -8.09
CA ARG A 108 -5.18 15.85 -8.59
C ARG A 108 -4.81 15.80 -10.07
N THR A 109 -3.60 15.33 -10.35
CA THR A 109 -3.12 15.09 -11.73
C THR A 109 -3.68 13.78 -12.31
N PRO A 110 -3.68 13.62 -13.65
CA PRO A 110 -4.04 12.35 -14.29
C PRO A 110 -3.24 11.17 -13.72
N SER A 111 -3.89 10.02 -13.61
CA SER A 111 -3.23 8.82 -13.10
C SER A 111 -2.09 8.40 -14.02
N ARG A 112 -1.00 7.93 -13.39
CA ARG A 112 0.19 7.39 -14.05
C ARG A 112 0.31 5.88 -13.84
N THR A 113 -0.63 5.27 -13.13
CA THR A 113 -0.62 3.86 -12.79
C THR A 113 -1.49 3.07 -13.77
N TYR A 114 -0.97 1.92 -14.16
CA TYR A 114 -1.55 1.03 -15.15
C TYR A 114 -1.56 -0.39 -14.60
N LYS A 115 -2.56 -1.16 -15.00
CA LYS A 115 -2.59 -2.61 -14.85
C LYS A 115 -2.73 -3.25 -16.21
N GLY A 116 -2.34 -4.50 -16.35
CA GLY A 116 -2.44 -5.15 -17.65
C GLY A 116 -2.14 -6.63 -17.64
N THR A 117 -2.09 -7.18 -18.85
CA THR A 117 -1.75 -8.57 -19.11
C THR A 117 -0.54 -8.66 -20.03
N VAL A 118 0.05 -9.85 -20.14
CA VAL A 118 1.12 -10.11 -21.09
C VAL A 118 0.60 -10.99 -22.22
N ARG A 119 0.71 -10.51 -23.45
CA ARG A 119 0.21 -11.23 -24.62
C ARG A 119 0.91 -12.57 -24.76
N GLY A 120 0.12 -13.63 -24.94
CA GLY A 120 0.63 -14.99 -25.11
C GLY A 120 0.99 -15.70 -23.80
N LEU A 121 0.88 -15.03 -22.64
CA LEU A 121 1.07 -15.64 -21.31
C LEU A 121 -0.24 -15.57 -20.52
N ALA A 122 -1.00 -16.66 -20.54
CA ALA A 122 -2.26 -16.74 -19.80
C ALA A 122 -2.02 -16.60 -18.29
N GLY A 123 -2.83 -15.76 -17.63
CA GLY A 123 -2.72 -15.49 -16.20
C GLY A 123 -1.63 -14.50 -15.80
N ALA A 124 -0.75 -14.09 -16.72
CA ALA A 124 0.27 -13.10 -16.42
C ALA A 124 -0.35 -11.71 -16.24
N GLN A 125 0.12 -11.00 -15.21
CA GLN A 125 -0.36 -9.67 -14.86
C GLN A 125 0.78 -8.66 -14.86
N ALA A 126 0.45 -7.40 -15.11
CA ALA A 126 1.39 -6.30 -15.06
C ALA A 126 0.85 -5.16 -14.18
N ARG A 127 1.76 -4.50 -13.45
CA ARG A 127 1.50 -3.27 -12.70
C ARG A 127 2.62 -2.29 -13.00
N PHE A 128 2.28 -1.16 -13.61
CA PHE A 128 3.26 -0.17 -14.04
C PHE A 128 2.86 1.25 -13.62
N SER A 129 3.87 2.05 -13.33
CA SER A 129 3.80 3.50 -13.19
C SER A 129 4.59 4.11 -14.34
N ILE A 130 3.91 4.86 -15.21
CA ILE A 130 4.47 5.37 -16.47
C ILE A 130 4.12 6.85 -16.61
N ASP A 131 5.16 7.67 -16.74
CA ASP A 131 5.05 9.08 -17.12
C ASP A 131 6.23 9.50 -18.02
N GLU A 132 6.30 10.80 -18.31
CA GLU A 132 7.29 11.37 -19.23
C GLU A 132 8.74 11.30 -18.72
N GLN A 133 8.94 10.91 -17.45
CA GLN A 133 10.24 10.84 -16.80
C GLN A 133 10.58 9.46 -16.25
N LYS A 134 9.58 8.65 -15.89
CA LYS A 134 9.76 7.38 -15.19
C LYS A 134 8.90 6.27 -15.80
N ILE A 135 9.53 5.12 -15.99
CA ILE A 135 8.86 3.83 -16.24
C ILE A 135 9.30 2.90 -15.13
N GLU A 136 8.36 2.35 -14.39
CA GLU A 136 8.65 1.41 -13.32
C GLU A 136 7.49 0.45 -13.17
N GLY A 137 7.76 -0.81 -12.86
CA GLY A 137 6.69 -1.76 -12.65
C GLY A 137 7.17 -3.18 -12.50
N LEU A 138 6.19 -4.06 -12.34
CA LEU A 138 6.39 -5.49 -12.25
C LEU A 138 5.49 -6.25 -13.23
N ILE A 139 5.95 -7.43 -13.59
CA ILE A 139 5.24 -8.42 -14.39
C ILE A 139 5.22 -9.72 -13.60
N VAL A 140 4.03 -10.15 -13.20
CA VAL A 140 3.80 -11.46 -12.58
C VAL A 140 3.56 -12.47 -13.69
N ALA A 141 4.45 -13.46 -13.85
CA ALA A 141 4.36 -14.43 -14.94
C ALA A 141 4.65 -15.86 -14.42
N GLY A 142 3.59 -16.55 -13.98
CA GLY A 142 3.72 -17.84 -13.31
C GLY A 142 4.35 -17.66 -11.93
N ASP A 143 5.39 -18.45 -11.63
CA ASP A 143 6.09 -18.44 -10.34
C ASP A 143 7.24 -17.41 -10.29
N GLU A 144 7.44 -16.61 -11.35
CA GLU A 144 8.50 -15.62 -11.42
C GLU A 144 7.90 -14.22 -11.61
N ILE A 145 8.47 -13.24 -10.89
CA ILE A 145 8.13 -11.83 -11.06
C ILE A 145 9.31 -11.11 -11.72
N TYR A 146 9.03 -10.32 -12.74
CA TYR A 146 10.03 -9.49 -13.40
C TYR A 146 9.81 -8.02 -13.07
N PHE A 147 10.90 -7.30 -12.87
CA PHE A 147 10.90 -5.87 -12.55
C PHE A 147 11.47 -5.06 -13.71
N VAL A 148 10.92 -3.86 -13.89
CA VAL A 148 11.49 -2.81 -14.73
C VAL A 148 11.70 -1.59 -13.85
N GLU A 149 12.93 -1.09 -13.81
CA GLU A 149 13.27 0.08 -13.00
C GLU A 149 14.28 0.99 -13.71
N PRO A 150 14.29 2.31 -13.42
CA PRO A 150 15.37 3.18 -13.85
C PRO A 150 16.71 2.68 -13.29
N SER A 151 17.74 2.56 -14.14
CA SER A 151 19.09 2.17 -13.72
C SER A 151 19.70 3.16 -12.72
N LYS A 152 19.16 4.38 -12.66
CA LYS A 152 19.53 5.42 -11.69
C LYS A 152 19.23 5.05 -10.24
N ASN A 153 18.30 4.11 -10.02
CA ASN A 153 18.03 3.52 -8.71
C ASN A 153 19.27 2.78 -8.16
N PHE A 154 20.07 2.18 -9.05
CA PHE A 154 21.26 1.40 -8.71
C PHE A 154 22.55 2.19 -8.84
N SER A 155 22.63 3.10 -9.82
CA SER A 155 23.84 3.88 -10.09
C SER A 155 23.53 5.33 -10.43
N PRO A 156 24.08 6.32 -9.69
CA PRO A 156 23.92 7.73 -10.05
C PRO A 156 24.58 8.09 -11.40
N ALA A 157 25.42 7.20 -11.95
CA ALA A 157 26.05 7.38 -13.26
C ALA A 157 25.15 6.99 -14.44
N ALA A 158 23.99 6.38 -14.19
CA ALA A 158 23.05 5.98 -15.23
C ALA A 158 22.33 7.18 -15.87
N GLY A 159 22.09 7.10 -17.17
CA GLY A 159 21.31 8.08 -17.91
C GLY A 159 19.80 7.96 -17.63
N ALA A 160 19.05 9.01 -17.97
CA ALA A 160 17.59 9.05 -17.76
C ALA A 160 16.80 8.03 -18.62
N LYS A 161 17.42 7.48 -19.67
CA LYS A 161 16.84 6.47 -20.57
C LYS A 161 17.36 5.05 -20.28
N ASP A 162 18.23 4.90 -19.29
CA ASP A 162 18.80 3.61 -18.91
C ASP A 162 17.86 2.94 -17.92
N PHE A 163 17.35 1.77 -18.28
CA PHE A 163 16.50 0.95 -17.43
C PHE A 163 17.11 -0.43 -17.25
N VAL A 164 16.72 -1.10 -16.18
CA VAL A 164 17.09 -2.48 -15.91
C VAL A 164 15.85 -3.35 -15.86
N PHE A 165 15.92 -4.51 -16.50
CA PHE A 165 14.92 -5.57 -16.41
C PHE A 165 15.53 -6.79 -15.75
N TYR A 166 14.88 -7.32 -14.72
CA TYR A 166 15.45 -8.43 -13.96
C TYR A 166 14.36 -9.29 -13.28
N PRO A 167 14.54 -10.61 -13.16
CA PRO A 167 13.65 -11.45 -12.37
C PRO A 167 13.91 -11.28 -10.87
N GLU A 168 12.89 -11.48 -10.05
CA GLU A 168 12.97 -11.51 -8.58
C GLU A 168 14.09 -12.43 -8.09
N SER A 169 14.18 -13.63 -8.68
CA SER A 169 15.23 -14.63 -8.39
C SER A 169 16.66 -14.15 -8.63
N SER A 170 16.86 -13.03 -9.35
CA SER A 170 18.18 -12.45 -9.57
C SER A 170 18.59 -11.42 -8.52
N VAL A 171 17.68 -10.98 -7.64
CA VAL A 171 18.04 -10.06 -6.56
C VAL A 171 18.97 -10.81 -5.62
N LYS A 172 20.18 -10.29 -5.43
CA LYS A 172 21.15 -10.91 -4.53
C LYS A 172 20.58 -10.88 -3.12
N ALA A 173 20.38 -12.08 -2.58
CA ALA A 173 19.85 -12.32 -1.25
C ALA A 173 20.90 -11.89 -0.21
N GLU A 174 20.83 -10.62 0.16
CA GLU A 174 21.27 -10.14 1.46
C GLU A 174 19.99 -9.68 2.14
N SER A 175 19.65 -10.30 3.26
CA SER A 175 18.70 -9.76 4.23
C SER A 175 18.97 -8.27 4.40
N PHE A 176 17.99 -7.42 4.11
CA PHE A 176 18.21 -5.97 3.99
C PHE A 176 17.65 -5.15 5.14
N GLY A 177 17.11 -5.82 6.15
CA GLY A 177 16.69 -5.25 7.42
C GLY A 177 15.75 -6.17 8.16
N GLU A 178 15.59 -5.90 9.44
CA GLU A 178 14.64 -6.57 10.33
C GLU A 178 13.39 -5.68 10.49
N CYS A 179 12.23 -6.29 10.66
CA CYS A 179 11.07 -5.58 11.19
C CYS A 179 11.20 -5.45 12.71
N ALA A 180 10.71 -4.35 13.30
CA ALA A 180 10.78 -4.16 14.75
C ALA A 180 9.97 -5.25 15.50
N THR A 181 10.52 -5.79 16.60
CA THR A 181 9.94 -6.95 17.30
C THR A 181 8.57 -6.71 18.00
N THR A 182 7.95 -7.83 18.34
CA THR A 182 6.53 -8.06 18.67
C THR A 182 5.88 -7.35 19.85
N LEU A 183 6.62 -6.72 20.79
CA LEU A 183 5.98 -6.18 22.01
C LEU A 183 5.17 -4.89 21.77
N ALA A 184 5.64 -4.03 20.88
CA ALA A 184 4.93 -2.81 20.48
C ALA A 184 3.81 -3.10 19.48
N GLN A 185 4.04 -4.07 18.60
CA GLN A 185 3.10 -4.49 17.56
C GLN A 185 1.77 -5.00 18.18
N ARG A 186 1.85 -5.79 19.26
CA ARG A 186 0.67 -6.36 19.97
C ARG A 186 -0.11 -5.39 20.87
N VAL A 187 0.21 -4.09 20.85
CA VAL A 187 -0.55 -3.07 21.60
C VAL A 187 -1.97 -2.92 21.05
N GLY A 188 -2.17 -3.09 19.73
CA GLY A 188 -3.50 -3.11 19.09
C GLY A 188 -4.40 -4.21 19.66
N GLU A 189 -3.87 -5.44 19.78
CA GLU A 189 -4.57 -6.59 20.37
C GLU A 189 -5.02 -6.34 21.82
N ARG A 190 -4.11 -5.81 22.65
CA ARG A 190 -4.39 -5.53 24.08
C ARG A 190 -5.41 -4.40 24.25
N ALA A 191 -5.35 -3.38 23.39
CA ALA A 191 -6.32 -2.27 23.40
C ALA A 191 -7.71 -2.71 22.91
N ALA A 192 -7.79 -3.68 22.01
CA ALA A 192 -9.02 -4.33 21.56
C ALA A 192 -9.63 -5.31 22.59
N GLY A 193 -9.00 -5.49 23.75
CA GLY A 193 -9.45 -6.43 24.79
C GLY A 193 -9.19 -7.90 24.45
N VAL A 194 -8.29 -8.18 23.51
CA VAL A 194 -7.82 -9.54 23.20
C VAL A 194 -6.81 -9.95 24.28
N ALA A 195 -7.03 -11.12 24.89
CA ALA A 195 -6.12 -11.66 25.90
C ALA A 195 -4.73 -11.90 25.27
N PRO A 196 -3.63 -11.44 25.90
CA PRO A 196 -2.29 -11.73 25.40
C PRO A 196 -2.03 -13.23 25.60
N GLY A 197 -1.97 -13.98 24.51
CA GLY A 197 -1.83 -15.44 24.57
C GLY A 197 -3.16 -16.18 24.40
N GLY A 198 -3.72 -16.10 23.21
CA GLY A 198 -4.30 -17.26 22.56
C GLY A 198 -3.72 -17.25 21.14
N SER A 199 -2.54 -17.83 20.90
CA SER A 199 -2.54 -19.18 20.32
C SER A 199 -3.98 -19.63 20.08
N ALA A 200 -4.45 -19.47 18.85
CA ALA A 200 -5.43 -20.41 18.34
C ALA A 200 -4.78 -21.78 18.54
N GLY A 201 -5.05 -22.39 19.70
CA GLY A 201 -4.59 -23.71 20.01
C GLY A 201 -4.99 -24.57 18.82
N SER A 202 -4.05 -25.39 18.39
CA SER A 202 -4.22 -26.49 17.45
C SER A 202 -5.21 -27.55 18.00
N GLY A 203 -6.38 -27.12 18.42
CA GLY A 203 -7.52 -27.94 18.75
C GLY A 203 -8.12 -28.42 17.45
N GLY A 204 -7.65 -29.59 17.01
CA GLY A 204 -8.08 -30.34 15.83
C GLY A 204 -9.47 -29.99 15.31
N ARG A 205 -9.53 -28.98 14.44
CA ARG A 205 -10.51 -28.91 13.37
C ARG A 205 -9.77 -29.41 12.14
N ALA A 206 -10.32 -30.48 11.57
CA ALA A 206 -9.79 -31.12 10.39
C ALA A 206 -9.29 -30.06 9.40
N ALA A 207 -8.06 -30.25 8.91
CA ALA A 207 -7.51 -29.54 7.78
C ALA A 207 -8.44 -29.73 6.58
N THR A 208 -9.48 -28.91 6.49
CA THR A 208 -10.03 -28.55 5.20
C THR A 208 -9.01 -27.59 4.63
N THR A 209 -8.27 -28.05 3.62
CA THR A 209 -7.51 -27.22 2.71
C THR A 209 -8.38 -26.06 2.27
N LYS A 210 -8.30 -24.92 2.96
CA LYS A 210 -8.95 -23.69 2.57
C LYS A 210 -7.99 -23.03 1.59
N GLY A 211 -7.85 -23.65 0.41
CA GLY A 211 -7.23 -23.00 -0.73
C GLY A 211 -8.10 -21.79 -1.05
N MET A 212 -7.68 -20.62 -0.60
CA MET A 212 -8.40 -19.38 -0.84
C MET A 212 -7.91 -18.82 -2.17
N THR A 213 -8.61 -19.19 -3.24
CA THR A 213 -8.55 -18.43 -4.48
C THR A 213 -9.20 -17.07 -4.23
N ALA A 214 -8.75 -16.04 -4.95
CA ALA A 214 -9.34 -14.68 -4.94
C ALA A 214 -10.87 -14.64 -5.23
N GLU A 215 -11.46 -15.79 -5.55
CA GLU A 215 -12.88 -16.05 -5.80
C GLU A 215 -13.71 -16.22 -4.50
N LEU A 216 -13.08 -16.41 -3.33
CA LEU A 216 -13.80 -16.50 -2.05
C LEU A 216 -14.41 -15.18 -1.59
N PHE A 217 -13.95 -14.06 -2.14
CA PHE A 217 -14.47 -12.73 -1.86
C PHE A 217 -15.33 -12.24 -3.01
N GLY A 218 -16.58 -12.66 -3.02
CA GLY A 218 -17.58 -11.86 -3.71
C GLY A 218 -17.85 -10.57 -2.96
N PRO A 219 -18.04 -9.45 -3.66
CA PRO A 219 -16.95 -8.73 -4.33
C PRO A 219 -15.75 -8.38 -3.42
N LYS A 220 -14.60 -8.10 -4.05
CA LYS A 220 -13.31 -7.86 -3.38
C LYS A 220 -13.38 -6.71 -2.36
N PRO A 221 -12.94 -6.92 -1.10
CA PRO A 221 -12.83 -5.83 -0.13
C PRO A 221 -11.79 -4.81 -0.59
N GLU A 222 -12.11 -3.55 -0.38
CA GLU A 222 -11.29 -2.39 -0.68
C GLU A 222 -10.92 -1.69 0.63
N VAL A 223 -9.62 -1.54 0.84
CA VAL A 223 -9.00 -0.90 1.98
C VAL A 223 -8.69 0.54 1.60
N GLU A 224 -9.26 1.51 2.31
CA GLU A 224 -8.97 2.93 2.16
C GLU A 224 -7.70 3.30 2.94
N VAL A 225 -6.66 3.72 2.21
CA VAL A 225 -5.34 4.03 2.78
C VAL A 225 -5.06 5.53 2.71
N ALA A 226 -4.69 6.12 3.85
CA ALA A 226 -4.10 7.44 3.94
C ALA A 226 -2.57 7.33 4.02
N THR A 227 -1.84 8.29 3.42
CA THR A 227 -0.38 8.26 3.42
C THR A 227 0.25 9.49 4.06
N GLU A 228 1.38 9.30 4.72
CA GLU A 228 2.27 10.35 5.25
C GLU A 228 3.67 10.23 4.64
N ALA A 229 4.31 11.38 4.41
CA ALA A 229 5.73 11.49 4.07
C ALA A 229 6.37 12.60 4.89
N ASP A 230 7.43 12.29 5.64
CA ASP A 230 8.19 13.29 6.40
C ASP A 230 9.09 14.15 5.52
N ALA A 231 9.66 15.19 6.13
CA ALA A 231 10.61 16.13 5.54
C ALA A 231 11.81 15.42 4.93
N GLU A 232 12.35 14.40 5.58
CA GLU A 232 13.44 13.60 5.03
C GLU A 232 13.02 12.86 3.76
N TYR A 233 11.81 12.30 3.72
CA TYR A 233 11.27 11.68 2.52
C TYR A 233 11.05 12.70 1.39
N PHE A 234 10.55 13.90 1.72
CA PHE A 234 10.39 15.01 0.78
C PHE A 234 11.74 15.44 0.18
N VAL A 235 12.76 15.65 1.00
CA VAL A 235 14.12 15.98 0.56
C VAL A 235 14.69 14.87 -0.32
N ALA A 236 14.50 13.61 0.09
CA ALA A 236 14.99 12.45 -0.64
C ALA A 236 14.24 12.22 -1.97
N SER A 237 13.06 12.81 -2.12
CA SER A 237 12.27 12.89 -3.35
C SER A 237 12.62 14.10 -4.22
N GLY A 238 13.69 14.82 -3.90
CA GLY A 238 14.17 15.97 -4.68
C GLY A 238 13.55 17.30 -4.29
N ASN A 239 12.97 17.42 -3.08
CA ASN A 239 12.23 18.60 -2.61
C ASN A 239 10.99 18.89 -3.48
N ASP A 240 10.28 17.84 -3.89
CA ASP A 240 9.04 17.93 -4.67
C ASP A 240 7.97 17.02 -4.05
N ALA A 241 6.87 17.62 -3.59
CA ALA A 241 5.76 16.90 -2.97
C ALA A 241 5.02 16.02 -3.99
N ASN A 242 4.95 16.41 -5.26
CA ASN A 242 4.40 15.56 -6.31
C ASN A 242 5.30 14.36 -6.56
N ALA A 243 6.63 14.55 -6.56
CA ALA A 243 7.57 13.45 -6.71
C ALA A 243 7.44 12.44 -5.55
N ALA A 244 7.34 12.94 -4.31
CA ALA A 244 7.12 12.09 -3.13
C ALA A 244 5.80 11.30 -3.22
N ASN A 245 4.69 11.97 -3.52
CA ASN A 245 3.38 11.32 -3.68
C ASN A 245 3.40 10.29 -4.81
N ASN A 246 4.02 10.60 -5.96
CA ASN A 246 4.11 9.69 -7.09
C ASN A 246 4.97 8.45 -6.78
N GLU A 247 6.04 8.60 -5.99
CA GLU A 247 6.83 7.46 -5.51
C GLU A 247 5.97 6.53 -4.64
N ILE A 248 5.21 7.09 -3.70
CA ILE A 248 4.28 6.32 -2.83
C ILE A 248 3.19 5.63 -3.66
N LEU A 249 2.59 6.34 -4.63
CA LEU A 249 1.58 5.75 -5.52
C LEU A 249 2.14 4.60 -6.35
N SER A 250 3.41 4.69 -6.79
CA SER A 250 4.07 3.62 -7.53
C SER A 250 4.28 2.36 -6.67
N ILE A 251 4.72 2.55 -5.42
CA ILE A 251 4.87 1.46 -4.45
C ILE A 251 3.50 0.82 -4.19
N MET A 252 2.50 1.63 -3.84
CA MET A 252 1.17 1.14 -3.50
C MET A 252 0.45 0.48 -4.67
N ASN A 253 0.69 0.89 -5.92
CA ASN A 253 0.15 0.22 -7.10
C ASN A 253 0.66 -1.23 -7.25
N GLN A 254 1.91 -1.48 -6.85
CA GLN A 254 2.50 -2.81 -6.86
C GLN A 254 2.05 -3.63 -5.65
N VAL A 255 1.94 -3.01 -4.46
CA VAL A 255 1.36 -3.65 -3.28
C VAL A 255 -0.11 -4.06 -3.53
N ASP A 256 -0.93 -3.20 -4.15
CA ASP A 256 -2.28 -3.57 -4.60
C ASP A 256 -2.24 -4.77 -5.54
N GLY A 257 -1.27 -4.83 -6.47
CA GLY A 257 -1.08 -5.99 -7.33
C GLY A 257 -0.87 -7.29 -6.56
N ILE A 258 0.00 -7.28 -5.56
CA ILE A 258 0.30 -8.44 -4.70
C ILE A 258 -0.93 -8.87 -3.90
N TYR A 259 -1.56 -7.93 -3.19
CA TYR A 259 -2.74 -8.19 -2.38
C TYR A 259 -3.95 -8.63 -3.22
N ASP A 260 -4.15 -8.03 -4.39
CA ASP A 260 -5.24 -8.39 -5.30
C ASP A 260 -5.08 -9.81 -5.88
N ALA A 261 -3.84 -10.18 -6.21
CA ALA A 261 -3.53 -11.46 -6.82
C ALA A 261 -3.57 -12.61 -5.79
N GLN A 262 -3.02 -12.40 -4.59
CA GLN A 262 -2.84 -13.47 -3.60
C GLN A 262 -3.94 -13.51 -2.54
N LEU A 263 -4.53 -12.36 -2.19
CA LEU A 263 -5.52 -12.23 -1.11
C LEU A 263 -6.89 -11.77 -1.63
N GLY A 264 -7.01 -11.32 -2.87
CA GLY A 264 -8.25 -10.74 -3.38
C GLY A 264 -8.65 -9.43 -2.68
N ILE A 265 -7.68 -8.72 -2.08
CA ILE A 265 -7.90 -7.44 -1.40
C ILE A 265 -7.45 -6.29 -2.32
N LYS A 266 -8.26 -5.25 -2.40
CA LYS A 266 -7.95 -4.01 -3.11
C LYS A 266 -7.51 -2.93 -2.16
N MET A 267 -6.59 -2.07 -2.61
CA MET A 267 -6.20 -0.87 -1.88
C MET A 267 -6.57 0.37 -2.67
N ARG A 268 -7.02 1.41 -1.97
CA ARG A 268 -7.22 2.73 -2.57
C ARG A 268 -6.66 3.84 -1.70
N ILE A 269 -5.91 4.74 -2.34
CA ILE A 269 -5.40 5.92 -1.67
C ILE A 269 -6.51 6.97 -1.61
N VAL A 270 -6.90 7.37 -0.40
CA VAL A 270 -7.93 8.39 -0.14
C VAL A 270 -7.31 9.73 0.28
N PHE A 271 -6.10 9.69 0.82
CA PHE A 271 -5.42 10.88 1.31
C PHE A 271 -3.90 10.73 1.19
N GLN A 272 -3.21 11.82 0.82
CA GLN A 272 -1.75 11.91 0.96
C GLN A 272 -1.36 13.24 1.60
N ARG A 273 -0.38 13.21 2.50
CA ARG A 273 0.28 14.41 3.01
C ARG A 273 1.79 14.28 2.92
N VAL A 274 2.42 15.38 2.50
CA VAL A 274 3.87 15.55 2.49
C VAL A 274 4.26 16.75 3.35
N TRP A 275 5.24 16.59 4.22
CA TRP A 275 5.81 17.67 5.02
C TRP A 275 6.98 18.31 4.27
N ALA A 276 6.71 19.38 3.53
CA ALA A 276 7.71 20.19 2.82
C ALA A 276 8.25 21.30 3.74
N VAL A 277 8.85 20.87 4.85
CA VAL A 277 9.45 21.72 5.87
C VAL A 277 10.90 21.32 6.09
N ALA A 278 11.69 22.17 6.73
CA ALA A 278 12.99 21.75 7.24
C ALA A 278 12.80 20.56 8.20
N PRO A 279 13.68 19.53 8.19
CA PRO A 279 13.56 18.37 9.08
C PRO A 279 13.44 18.71 10.57
N ALA A 280 14.05 19.80 11.02
CA ALA A 280 13.94 20.26 12.40
C ALA A 280 12.56 20.87 12.76
N SER A 281 11.75 21.20 11.76
CA SER A 281 10.40 21.76 11.87
C SER A 281 9.31 20.70 11.64
N ASP A 282 9.69 19.48 11.23
CA ASP A 282 8.77 18.36 11.04
C ASP A 282 8.23 17.87 12.40
N PRO A 283 6.91 17.63 12.55
CA PRO A 283 6.36 17.11 13.80
C PRO A 283 6.77 15.67 14.11
N TYR A 284 7.21 14.91 13.11
CA TYR A 284 7.82 13.60 13.28
C TYR A 284 9.30 13.82 13.56
N THR A 285 9.76 13.46 14.76
CA THR A 285 11.14 13.69 15.22
C THR A 285 11.81 12.43 15.77
N GLU A 286 11.02 11.39 16.06
CA GLU A 286 11.53 10.13 16.59
C GLU A 286 12.25 9.32 15.50
N THR A 287 13.34 8.67 15.90
CA THR A 287 14.10 7.73 15.06
C THR A 287 13.99 6.29 15.55
N ASN A 288 13.70 6.07 16.84
CA ASN A 288 13.38 4.73 17.33
C ASN A 288 12.03 4.30 16.73
N ALA A 289 12.00 3.14 16.09
CA ALA A 289 10.83 2.70 15.32
C ALA A 289 9.56 2.65 16.16
N ARG A 290 9.65 2.12 17.39
CA ARG A 290 8.51 2.05 18.31
C ARG A 290 7.97 3.42 18.67
N ARG A 291 8.84 4.36 19.06
CA ARG A 291 8.43 5.73 19.40
C ARG A 291 7.94 6.50 18.17
N ALA A 292 8.51 6.24 16.99
CA ALA A 292 8.07 6.81 15.73
C ALA A 292 6.65 6.36 15.36
N LEU A 293 6.31 5.08 15.56
CA LEU A 293 4.95 4.58 15.31
C LEU A 293 3.91 5.21 16.27
N ASP A 294 4.25 5.30 17.56
CA ASP A 294 3.42 5.99 18.54
C ASP A 294 3.27 7.49 18.20
N GLN A 295 4.34 8.15 17.75
CA GLN A 295 4.33 9.54 17.31
C GLN A 295 3.46 9.73 16.07
N LEU A 296 3.57 8.84 15.07
CA LEU A 296 2.75 8.88 13.85
C LEU A 296 1.26 8.88 14.20
N ARG A 297 0.80 7.91 15.01
CA ARG A 297 -0.60 7.83 15.44
C ARG A 297 -1.05 9.15 16.06
N ASN A 298 -0.30 9.64 17.04
CA ASN A 298 -0.69 10.79 17.84
C ASN A 298 -0.69 12.10 17.02
N VAL A 299 0.34 12.29 16.19
CA VAL A 299 0.49 13.49 15.35
C VAL A 299 -0.51 13.46 14.21
N TYR A 300 -0.69 12.33 13.52
CA TYR A 300 -1.60 12.24 12.39
C TYR A 300 -3.02 12.62 12.80
N ASP A 301 -3.59 11.93 13.80
CA ASP A 301 -4.96 12.20 14.24
C ASP A 301 -5.11 13.59 14.87
N GLY A 302 -4.10 14.05 15.62
CA GLY A 302 -4.09 15.36 16.25
C GLY A 302 -3.92 16.54 15.29
N SER A 303 -3.46 16.30 14.06
CA SER A 303 -3.22 17.34 13.05
C SER A 303 -4.48 17.80 12.31
N PHE A 304 -5.62 17.14 12.51
CA PHE A 304 -6.89 17.49 11.89
C PHE A 304 -7.84 18.16 12.87
N ALA A 305 -8.59 19.15 12.39
CA ALA A 305 -9.70 19.71 13.15
C ALA A 305 -10.77 18.62 13.38
N ALA A 306 -11.55 18.77 14.45
CA ALA A 306 -12.62 17.82 14.77
C ALA A 306 -13.56 17.63 13.57
N GLY A 307 -13.70 16.37 13.13
CA GLY A 307 -14.55 15.99 11.99
C GLY A 307 -13.94 16.21 10.60
N THR A 308 -12.67 16.61 10.47
CA THR A 308 -12.01 16.80 9.17
C THR A 308 -10.96 15.75 8.82
N LEU A 309 -10.69 14.82 9.76
CA LEU A 309 -9.88 13.63 9.55
C LEU A 309 -10.39 12.87 8.31
N PRO A 310 -9.52 12.50 7.34
CA PRO A 310 -9.95 11.69 6.21
C PRO A 310 -10.64 10.41 6.68
N ALA A 311 -11.67 9.96 5.97
CA ALA A 311 -12.10 8.56 6.09
C ALA A 311 -10.96 7.67 5.57
N ARG A 312 -10.59 6.65 6.34
CA ARG A 312 -9.52 5.68 6.04
C ARG A 312 -9.67 4.46 6.94
N ASP A 313 -9.19 3.33 6.45
CA ASP A 313 -9.05 2.07 7.19
C ASP A 313 -7.63 1.91 7.74
N LEU A 314 -6.65 2.52 7.08
CA LEU A 314 -5.22 2.42 7.41
C LEU A 314 -4.51 3.75 7.11
N THR A 315 -3.57 4.14 7.96
CA THR A 315 -2.58 5.19 7.67
C THR A 315 -1.19 4.59 7.57
N HIS A 316 -0.49 4.79 6.45
CA HIS A 316 0.89 4.31 6.27
C HIS A 316 1.85 5.46 6.02
N MET A 317 2.99 5.46 6.70
CA MET A 317 4.02 6.50 6.55
C MET A 317 5.23 5.96 5.79
N TRP A 318 5.76 6.79 4.91
CA TRP A 318 7.08 6.62 4.33
C TRP A 318 8.04 7.63 4.93
N THR A 319 9.11 7.14 5.55
CA THR A 319 10.10 7.99 6.21
C THR A 319 11.42 8.00 5.46
N GLY A 320 12.02 9.17 5.32
CA GLY A 320 13.39 9.30 4.83
C GLY A 320 14.45 9.05 5.91
N LYS A 321 14.05 8.90 7.18
CA LYS A 321 14.94 8.67 8.31
C LYS A 321 15.45 7.24 8.35
N THR A 322 16.59 7.05 8.99
CA THR A 322 17.01 5.73 9.46
C THR A 322 16.28 5.42 10.75
N LEU A 323 15.49 4.35 10.75
CA LEU A 323 14.85 3.82 11.93
C LEU A 323 15.87 3.04 12.77
N LEU A 324 15.74 3.17 14.08
CA LEU A 324 16.59 2.53 15.08
C LEU A 324 15.76 1.61 15.96
N ASP A 325 16.38 0.55 16.48
CA ASP A 325 15.78 -0.29 17.51
C ASP A 325 15.80 0.39 18.90
N ASP A 326 15.42 -0.36 19.94
CA ASP A 326 15.37 0.13 21.33
C ASP A 326 16.76 0.36 21.93
N ASP A 327 17.80 -0.29 21.40
CA ASP A 327 19.20 -0.10 21.80
C ASP A 327 19.87 1.06 21.04
N GLY A 328 19.21 1.58 20.01
CA GLY A 328 19.67 2.70 19.19
C GLY A 328 20.48 2.26 17.97
N ASP A 329 20.49 0.97 17.67
CA ASP A 329 21.20 0.40 16.54
C ASP A 329 20.35 0.45 15.26
N PRO A 330 20.96 0.71 14.09
CA PRO A 330 20.27 0.63 12.82
C PRO A 330 20.04 -0.84 12.43
N GLY A 331 18.90 -1.13 11.81
CA GLY A 331 18.58 -2.49 11.37
C GLY A 331 17.09 -2.71 11.21
N THR A 332 16.30 -2.03 12.05
CA THR A 332 14.86 -1.89 11.86
C THR A 332 14.59 -1.05 10.61
N ILE A 333 13.79 -1.56 9.67
CA ILE A 333 13.45 -0.85 8.42
C ILE A 333 11.96 -0.54 8.30
N GLY A 334 11.13 -1.16 9.12
CA GLY A 334 9.70 -0.90 9.20
C GLY A 334 9.11 -1.33 10.53
N ILE A 335 7.90 -0.85 10.79
CA ILE A 335 7.10 -1.23 11.96
C ILE A 335 5.62 -0.93 11.71
N ALA A 336 4.73 -1.80 12.19
CA ALA A 336 3.29 -1.59 12.19
C ALA A 336 2.64 -2.17 13.45
N TYR A 337 1.44 -1.68 13.79
CA TYR A 337 0.62 -2.34 14.80
C TYR A 337 -0.05 -3.59 14.21
N ILE A 338 -0.15 -4.64 15.01
CA ILE A 338 -0.80 -5.89 14.63
C ILE A 338 -2.31 -5.84 14.91
N ALA A 339 -3.08 -6.51 14.05
CA ALA A 339 -4.53 -6.72 14.20
C ALA A 339 -5.33 -5.41 14.35
N ALA A 340 -5.01 -4.43 13.51
CA ALA A 340 -5.51 -3.08 13.70
C ALA A 340 -6.67 -2.73 12.77
N VAL A 341 -6.61 -3.11 11.50
CA VAL A 341 -7.60 -2.70 10.50
C VAL A 341 -8.99 -3.20 10.91
N CYS A 342 -9.97 -2.30 10.91
CA CYS A 342 -11.35 -2.52 11.36
C CYS A 342 -11.57 -3.01 12.81
N ASP A 343 -10.58 -3.60 13.49
CA ASP A 343 -10.70 -4.14 14.85
C ASP A 343 -10.29 -3.12 15.91
N ALA A 344 -9.15 -2.47 15.69
CA ALA A 344 -8.63 -1.39 16.52
C ALA A 344 -8.23 -0.19 15.65
N PRO A 345 -9.19 0.55 15.06
CA PRO A 345 -8.90 1.61 14.10
C PRO A 345 -7.95 2.70 14.62
N ALA A 346 -7.95 2.96 15.93
CA ALA A 346 -7.03 3.90 16.58
C ALA A 346 -5.56 3.44 16.54
N PHE A 347 -5.29 2.22 16.11
CA PHE A 347 -3.95 1.64 15.96
C PHE A 347 -3.68 1.21 14.51
N SER A 348 -4.50 1.58 13.52
CA SER A 348 -4.27 1.20 12.12
C SER A 348 -3.19 2.07 11.47
N TYR A 349 -1.94 1.83 11.87
CA TYR A 349 -0.75 2.57 11.41
C TYR A 349 0.42 1.64 11.09
N GLY A 350 1.23 2.04 10.10
CA GLY A 350 2.50 1.41 9.75
C GLY A 350 3.52 2.44 9.22
N ILE A 351 4.79 2.10 9.27
CA ILE A 351 5.92 2.91 8.80
C ILE A 351 6.85 2.05 7.95
N SER A 352 7.23 2.55 6.78
CA SER A 352 8.31 1.99 5.96
C SER A 352 9.42 3.02 5.75
N GLN A 353 10.66 2.65 6.07
CA GLN A 353 11.84 3.46 5.75
C GLN A 353 12.08 3.50 4.24
N ARG A 354 12.66 4.59 3.72
CA ARG A 354 13.05 4.69 2.30
C ARG A 354 14.48 4.21 2.04
N ALA A 355 15.41 4.61 2.91
CA ALA A 355 16.86 4.60 2.63
C ALA A 355 17.56 3.23 2.75
N PHE A 356 16.82 2.16 3.06
CA PHE A 356 17.39 0.80 3.20
C PHE A 356 17.54 0.06 1.86
N ALA A 357 16.91 0.57 0.80
CA ALA A 357 16.90 -0.07 -0.51
C ALA A 357 17.24 0.92 -1.63
N SER A 358 18.13 0.48 -2.53
CA SER A 358 18.39 1.13 -3.81
C SER A 358 17.33 0.79 -4.85
N ASN A 359 16.73 -0.41 -4.78
CA ASN A 359 15.72 -0.89 -5.72
C ASN A 359 14.30 -0.82 -5.16
N ASN A 360 13.34 -0.69 -6.06
CA ASN A 360 11.95 -0.47 -5.73
C ASN A 360 11.30 -1.70 -5.11
N ILE A 361 11.69 -2.91 -5.55
CA ILE A 361 11.11 -4.16 -5.05
C ILE A 361 11.22 -4.30 -3.54
N ARG A 362 12.36 -3.97 -2.95
CA ARG A 362 12.54 -4.05 -1.50
C ARG A 362 11.59 -3.11 -0.75
N ARG A 363 11.31 -1.93 -1.31
CA ARG A 363 10.33 -0.98 -0.74
C ARG A 363 8.91 -1.51 -0.86
N VAL A 364 8.57 -2.13 -1.99
CA VAL A 364 7.26 -2.80 -2.19
C VAL A 364 7.05 -3.92 -1.19
N VAL A 365 8.03 -4.81 -1.02
CA VAL A 365 7.93 -5.94 -0.08
C VAL A 365 7.85 -5.46 1.36
N LEU A 366 8.68 -4.50 1.75
CA LEU A 366 8.59 -3.92 3.10
C LEU A 366 7.19 -3.33 3.35
N THR A 367 6.68 -2.50 2.43
CA THR A 367 5.33 -1.95 2.60
C THR A 367 4.27 -3.06 2.67
N ALA A 368 4.37 -4.08 1.82
CA ALA A 368 3.45 -5.21 1.86
C ALA A 368 3.51 -5.99 3.19
N HIS A 369 4.71 -6.14 3.76
CA HIS A 369 4.97 -6.78 5.05
C HIS A 369 4.32 -5.99 6.20
N GLU A 370 4.59 -4.69 6.30
CA GLU A 370 4.06 -3.85 7.37
C GLU A 370 2.53 -3.73 7.32
N ILE A 371 1.95 -3.65 6.11
CA ILE A 371 0.50 -3.67 5.96
C ILE A 371 -0.06 -5.04 6.38
N GLY A 372 0.68 -6.13 6.16
CA GLY A 372 0.27 -7.49 6.54
C GLY A 372 0.06 -7.61 8.04
N HIS A 373 0.94 -7.01 8.85
CA HIS A 373 0.75 -6.91 10.30
C HIS A 373 -0.57 -6.24 10.67
N ASN A 374 -0.96 -5.15 10.00
CA ASN A 374 -2.23 -4.49 10.28
C ASN A 374 -3.45 -5.40 10.08
N PHE A 375 -3.31 -6.46 9.25
CA PHE A 375 -4.28 -7.53 9.03
C PHE A 375 -3.98 -8.81 9.84
N SER A 376 -3.34 -8.69 11.01
CA SER A 376 -3.04 -9.80 11.92
C SER A 376 -1.99 -10.82 11.45
N ALA A 377 -1.25 -10.56 10.36
CA ALA A 377 -0.16 -11.46 9.98
C ALA A 377 0.99 -11.38 10.99
N GLU A 378 1.49 -12.53 11.43
CA GLU A 378 2.66 -12.65 12.31
C GLU A 378 3.87 -13.20 11.54
N HIS A 379 5.05 -13.14 12.18
CA HIS A 379 6.28 -13.66 11.59
C HIS A 379 6.34 -15.19 11.69
N PRO A 380 6.32 -15.95 10.57
CA PRO A 380 6.31 -17.41 10.61
C PRO A 380 7.63 -18.02 11.13
N ASP A 381 8.74 -17.26 11.09
CA ASP A 381 10.06 -17.63 11.62
C ASP A 381 10.25 -17.31 13.12
N GLU A 382 9.29 -16.63 13.74
CA GLU A 382 9.25 -16.39 15.19
C GLU A 382 8.21 -17.27 15.92
N GLU A 383 7.48 -18.11 15.17
CA GLU A 383 6.51 -19.05 15.72
C GLU A 383 7.18 -20.23 16.44
N GLU A 384 6.44 -20.85 17.37
CA GLU A 384 6.88 -22.04 18.10
C GLU A 384 5.87 -23.19 17.92
N PRO A 385 6.15 -24.19 17.06
CA PRO A 385 7.39 -24.36 16.28
C PRO A 385 7.46 -23.42 15.06
N VAL A 386 8.69 -23.12 14.63
CA VAL A 386 8.97 -22.34 13.42
C VAL A 386 8.29 -22.97 12.20
N ILE A 387 7.71 -22.13 11.34
CA ILE A 387 7.02 -22.57 10.12
C ILE A 387 8.01 -22.54 8.94
N ASP A 388 8.86 -23.57 8.87
CA ASP A 388 9.94 -23.67 7.86
C ASP A 388 9.45 -23.54 6.40
N SER A 389 8.21 -23.96 6.12
CA SER A 389 7.60 -23.85 4.78
C SER A 389 7.37 -22.40 4.32
N CYS A 390 7.50 -21.44 5.23
CA CYS A 390 7.32 -20.01 4.98
C CYS A 390 8.64 -19.24 4.90
N ALA A 391 9.80 -19.92 4.94
CA ALA A 391 11.08 -19.25 4.86
C ALA A 391 11.26 -18.46 3.54
N GLY A 392 11.74 -17.22 3.65
CA GLY A 392 11.90 -16.30 2.53
C GLY A 392 10.60 -15.77 1.94
N THR A 393 9.52 -15.67 2.71
CA THR A 393 8.24 -15.05 2.28
C THR A 393 8.06 -13.66 2.87
N ILE A 394 7.07 -12.91 2.37
CA ILE A 394 6.86 -11.50 2.72
C ILE A 394 6.90 -11.27 4.23
N MET A 395 6.25 -12.13 5.02
CA MET A 395 6.09 -11.93 6.46
C MET A 395 7.24 -12.46 7.31
N ASN A 396 8.39 -12.87 6.76
CA ASN A 396 9.52 -13.19 7.64
C ASN A 396 10.06 -11.97 8.37
N SER A 397 10.48 -12.16 9.63
CA SER A 397 10.99 -11.07 10.49
C SER A 397 12.19 -10.35 9.87
N THR A 398 13.00 -11.09 9.13
CA THR A 398 14.03 -10.57 8.25
C THR A 398 13.50 -10.47 6.83
N VAL A 399 13.32 -9.23 6.33
CA VAL A 399 12.66 -9.00 5.05
C VAL A 399 13.57 -9.45 3.89
N THR A 400 13.01 -10.26 3.01
CA THR A 400 13.66 -10.76 1.79
C THR A 400 13.03 -10.14 0.54
N PRO A 401 13.63 -10.27 -0.66
CA PRO A 401 13.06 -9.67 -1.88
C PRO A 401 11.78 -10.36 -2.39
N SER A 402 11.30 -11.40 -1.70
CA SER A 402 10.16 -12.20 -2.09
C SER A 402 8.85 -11.43 -1.98
N THR A 403 8.01 -11.59 -2.99
CA THR A 403 6.67 -10.99 -3.13
C THR A 403 5.55 -11.97 -2.84
N ASN A 404 5.87 -13.17 -2.37
CA ASN A 404 4.88 -14.19 -2.05
C ASN A 404 4.58 -14.21 -0.56
N PHE A 405 3.29 -14.21 -0.21
CA PHE A 405 2.84 -14.65 1.10
C PHE A 405 2.82 -16.18 1.14
N CYS A 406 3.29 -16.78 2.23
CA CYS A 406 3.07 -18.21 2.45
C CYS A 406 1.64 -18.48 2.97
N GLN A 407 1.22 -19.75 2.95
CA GLN A 407 -0.13 -20.13 3.37
C GLN A 407 -0.48 -19.67 4.79
N PHE A 408 0.46 -19.71 5.74
CA PHE A 408 0.24 -19.25 7.11
C PHE A 408 -0.20 -17.77 7.15
N SER A 409 0.52 -16.89 6.46
CA SER A 409 0.18 -15.47 6.40
C SER A 409 -1.09 -15.21 5.59
N LEU A 410 -1.31 -15.98 4.50
CA LEU A 410 -2.56 -15.91 3.73
C LEU A 410 -3.78 -16.22 4.60
N ASP A 411 -3.69 -17.26 5.42
CA ASP A 411 -4.76 -17.67 6.34
C ASP A 411 -5.03 -16.58 7.38
N GLN A 412 -3.98 -16.02 8.01
CA GLN A 412 -4.12 -14.95 9.01
C GLN A 412 -4.79 -13.69 8.44
N ILE A 413 -4.30 -13.20 7.30
CA ILE A 413 -4.85 -11.99 6.67
C ILE A 413 -6.29 -12.22 6.21
N THR A 414 -6.56 -13.38 5.63
CA THR A 414 -7.90 -13.70 5.15
C THR A 414 -8.90 -13.89 6.28
N ASP A 415 -8.50 -14.56 7.37
CA ASP A 415 -9.36 -14.72 8.54
C ASP A 415 -9.63 -13.36 9.19
N HIS A 416 -8.63 -12.48 9.28
CA HIS A 416 -8.84 -11.10 9.71
C HIS A 416 -9.88 -10.41 8.85
N VAL A 417 -9.71 -10.37 7.52
CA VAL A 417 -10.64 -9.72 6.59
C VAL A 417 -12.00 -10.43 6.51
N THR A 418 -12.12 -11.67 6.97
CA THR A 418 -13.41 -12.36 7.05
C THR A 418 -14.17 -11.99 8.32
N VAL A 419 -13.45 -11.76 9.43
CA VAL A 419 -14.03 -11.51 10.75
C VAL A 419 -14.17 -10.01 11.05
N LYS A 420 -13.29 -9.18 10.50
CA LYS A 420 -13.11 -7.76 10.80
C LYS A 420 -13.24 -6.92 9.52
N ASP A 421 -14.42 -6.96 8.87
CA ASP A 421 -14.63 -6.26 7.59
C ASP A 421 -15.58 -5.07 7.64
N SER A 422 -16.05 -4.69 8.83
CA SER A 422 -17.06 -3.65 9.00
C SER A 422 -16.62 -2.26 8.49
N CYS A 423 -15.31 -1.99 8.41
CA CYS A 423 -14.79 -0.75 7.86
C CYS A 423 -14.48 -0.83 6.36
N LEU A 424 -14.22 -2.02 5.82
CA LEU A 424 -13.78 -2.21 4.44
C LEU A 424 -14.90 -1.94 3.45
N THR A 425 -14.59 -1.20 2.39
CA THR A 425 -15.54 -0.97 1.31
C THR A 425 -15.67 -2.22 0.44
N ARG A 426 -16.88 -2.72 0.22
CA ARG A 426 -17.14 -3.82 -0.72
C ARG A 426 -17.67 -3.23 -2.02
N LEU A 427 -16.79 -2.96 -2.98
CA LEU A 427 -17.23 -2.42 -4.27
C LEU A 427 -18.12 -3.40 -5.02
N ALA A 428 -19.01 -2.90 -5.87
CA ALA A 428 -19.73 -3.70 -6.86
C ALA A 428 -18.76 -4.61 -7.66
N GLN A 429 -19.09 -5.89 -7.86
CA GLN A 429 -18.34 -6.80 -8.71
C GLN A 429 -18.12 -6.17 -10.11
N PRO A 430 -16.91 -6.24 -10.69
CA PRO A 430 -16.67 -5.71 -12.03
C PRO A 430 -17.64 -6.31 -13.07
N GLY A 431 -18.32 -5.46 -13.83
CA GLY A 431 -19.36 -5.86 -14.80
C GLY A 431 -20.77 -6.01 -14.20
N CYS A 432 -20.92 -5.86 -12.89
CA CYS A 432 -22.19 -5.86 -12.20
C CYS A 432 -22.61 -4.45 -11.80
N THR A 433 -23.89 -4.14 -12.02
CA THR A 433 -24.53 -2.97 -11.42
C THR A 433 -25.58 -3.44 -10.42
N TYR A 434 -25.72 -2.67 -9.34
CA TYR A 434 -26.56 -3.00 -8.20
C TYR A 434 -27.51 -1.85 -7.92
N ALA A 435 -28.69 -2.17 -7.41
CA ALA A 435 -29.63 -1.18 -6.88
C ALA A 435 -30.29 -1.73 -5.62
N VAL A 436 -30.50 -0.86 -4.63
CA VAL A 436 -31.18 -1.21 -3.38
C VAL A 436 -32.49 -0.46 -3.23
N ALA A 437 -33.53 -1.17 -2.76
CA ALA A 437 -34.83 -0.57 -2.50
C ALA A 437 -35.47 -1.15 -1.23
N PRO A 438 -35.87 -0.32 -0.25
CA PRO A 438 -35.70 1.13 -0.22
C PRO A 438 -34.24 1.54 0.05
N ALA A 439 -33.82 2.74 -0.37
CA ALA A 439 -32.52 3.34 -0.02
C ALA A 439 -32.57 4.18 1.27
N TYR A 440 -33.77 4.36 1.85
CA TYR A 440 -33.99 5.05 3.11
C TYR A 440 -35.07 4.35 3.94
N LYS A 441 -34.82 4.17 5.23
CA LYS A 441 -35.81 3.64 6.18
C LYS A 441 -35.74 4.39 7.51
N ARG A 442 -36.91 4.71 8.07
CA ARG A 442 -37.06 5.33 9.39
C ARG A 442 -37.80 4.40 10.34
N PHE A 443 -37.34 4.30 11.57
CA PHE A 443 -37.93 3.51 12.64
C PHE A 443 -38.30 4.39 13.83
N GLY A 444 -39.37 4.02 14.53
CA GLY A 444 -39.72 4.61 15.82
C GLY A 444 -38.79 4.14 16.94
N ILE A 445 -39.04 4.65 18.15
CA ILE A 445 -38.24 4.36 19.34
C ILE A 445 -38.10 2.85 19.64
N GLU A 446 -39.16 2.07 19.41
CA GLU A 446 -39.18 0.62 19.67
C GLU A 446 -38.28 -0.19 18.73
N GLY A 447 -37.76 0.43 17.66
CA GLY A 447 -37.04 -0.28 16.61
C GLY A 447 -37.98 -1.18 15.80
N GLY A 448 -37.49 -2.35 15.39
CA GLY A 448 -38.28 -3.34 14.64
C GLY A 448 -37.57 -3.92 13.41
N ALA A 449 -38.27 -4.77 12.67
CA ALA A 449 -37.74 -5.43 11.48
C ALA A 449 -37.80 -4.55 10.22
N GLY A 450 -36.77 -4.65 9.38
CA GLY A 450 -36.68 -4.02 8.07
C GLY A 450 -36.21 -5.01 7.00
N THR A 451 -36.47 -4.66 5.74
CA THR A 451 -36.04 -5.42 4.57
C THR A 451 -35.52 -4.48 3.50
N VAL A 452 -34.55 -4.94 2.72
CA VAL A 452 -34.02 -4.24 1.55
C VAL A 452 -33.85 -5.23 0.40
N ASN A 453 -34.42 -4.89 -0.75
CA ASN A 453 -34.29 -5.66 -1.97
C ASN A 453 -33.00 -5.24 -2.68
N VAL A 454 -32.28 -6.22 -3.21
CA VAL A 454 -31.06 -6.04 -4.02
C VAL A 454 -31.38 -6.48 -5.44
N SER A 455 -31.26 -5.56 -6.40
CA SER A 455 -31.35 -5.85 -7.82
C SER A 455 -29.96 -5.86 -8.42
N THR A 456 -29.70 -6.79 -9.34
CA THR A 456 -28.41 -6.92 -10.04
C THR A 456 -28.58 -6.90 -11.55
N SER A 457 -27.57 -6.45 -12.30
CA SER A 457 -27.59 -6.49 -13.77
C SER A 457 -27.50 -7.91 -14.34
N LEU A 458 -26.79 -8.81 -13.66
CA LEU A 458 -26.60 -10.20 -14.07
C LEU A 458 -26.95 -11.17 -12.92
N PRO A 459 -27.42 -12.40 -13.23
CA PRO A 459 -27.67 -13.42 -12.22
C PRO A 459 -26.42 -13.90 -11.49
N SER A 460 -25.23 -13.69 -12.05
CA SER A 460 -23.95 -14.06 -11.46
C SER A 460 -23.39 -13.01 -10.50
N CYS A 461 -24.06 -11.86 -10.36
CA CYS A 461 -23.58 -10.76 -9.55
C CYS A 461 -23.68 -11.10 -8.06
N ASP A 462 -22.54 -11.24 -7.41
CA ASP A 462 -22.48 -11.44 -5.96
C ASP A 462 -22.68 -10.12 -5.22
N TRP A 463 -23.25 -10.17 -4.03
CA TRP A 463 -23.36 -9.01 -3.15
C TRP A 463 -23.31 -9.44 -1.70
N LYS A 464 -22.77 -8.56 -0.86
CA LYS A 464 -22.75 -8.69 0.60
C LYS A 464 -23.28 -7.39 1.20
N VAL A 465 -23.96 -7.51 2.33
CA VAL A 465 -24.41 -6.41 3.18
C VAL A 465 -23.32 -6.19 4.21
N ALA A 466 -22.70 -5.02 4.22
CA ALA A 466 -21.81 -4.61 5.30
C ALA A 466 -22.65 -4.38 6.56
N ASP A 467 -22.17 -4.84 7.71
CA ASP A 467 -22.84 -4.58 8.97
C ASP A 467 -22.87 -3.06 9.24
N GLY A 468 -24.01 -2.60 9.75
CA GLY A 468 -24.24 -1.20 10.08
C GLY A 468 -23.74 -0.85 11.48
N ALA A 469 -24.45 0.06 12.14
CA ALA A 469 -24.20 0.38 13.54
C ALA A 469 -24.59 -0.79 14.49
N PRO A 470 -24.01 -0.88 15.70
CA PRO A 470 -24.27 -1.98 16.65
C PRO A 470 -25.73 -2.21 17.06
N TRP A 471 -26.63 -1.25 16.80
CA TRP A 471 -28.07 -1.32 17.07
C TRP A 471 -28.90 -1.85 15.88
N LEU A 472 -28.24 -2.14 14.75
CA LEU A 472 -28.81 -2.76 13.56
C LEU A 472 -28.16 -4.14 13.37
N ASN A 473 -28.96 -5.19 13.28
CA ASN A 473 -28.50 -6.56 13.08
C ASN A 473 -29.07 -7.16 11.79
N ILE A 474 -28.23 -7.74 10.93
CA ILE A 474 -28.70 -8.50 9.77
C ILE A 474 -29.22 -9.85 10.23
N THR A 475 -30.47 -10.16 9.89
CA THR A 475 -31.18 -11.38 10.34
C THR A 475 -31.20 -12.47 9.28
N ALA A 476 -31.21 -12.12 7.99
CA ALA A 476 -31.06 -13.04 6.87
C ALA A 476 -30.60 -12.28 5.61
N GLY A 477 -30.05 -12.99 4.63
CA GLY A 477 -29.58 -12.39 3.39
C GLY A 477 -28.42 -11.41 3.60
N ALA A 478 -27.45 -11.78 4.43
CA ALA A 478 -26.22 -11.01 4.61
C ALA A 478 -25.33 -11.04 3.35
N ALA A 479 -25.52 -12.03 2.48
CA ALA A 479 -24.94 -12.11 1.16
C ALA A 479 -25.89 -12.84 0.20
N GLY A 480 -25.68 -12.67 -1.11
CA GLY A 480 -26.44 -13.33 -2.17
C GLY A 480 -25.77 -13.27 -3.54
N VAL A 481 -26.34 -14.03 -4.49
CA VAL A 481 -25.93 -14.05 -5.91
C VAL A 481 -27.15 -13.81 -6.78
N GLY A 482 -27.05 -12.85 -7.70
CA GLY A 482 -28.17 -12.36 -8.49
C GLY A 482 -29.15 -11.52 -7.66
N PRO A 483 -30.36 -11.23 -8.16
CA PRO A 483 -31.36 -10.48 -7.41
C PRO A 483 -31.77 -11.20 -6.12
N GLY A 484 -31.94 -10.46 -5.02
CA GLY A 484 -32.35 -11.06 -3.74
C GLY A 484 -32.80 -10.04 -2.69
N VAL A 485 -32.90 -10.48 -1.44
CA VAL A 485 -33.44 -9.68 -0.32
C VAL A 485 -32.58 -9.88 0.91
N SER A 486 -32.28 -8.79 1.60
CA SER A 486 -31.70 -8.79 2.94
C SER A 486 -32.73 -8.33 3.97
N THR A 487 -32.74 -8.98 5.13
CA THR A 487 -33.62 -8.64 6.26
C THR A 487 -32.78 -8.27 7.48
N TYR A 488 -33.21 -7.27 8.22
CA TYR A 488 -32.48 -6.74 9.37
C TYR A 488 -33.43 -6.32 10.50
N SER A 489 -32.90 -6.16 11.70
CA SER A 489 -33.65 -5.72 12.89
C SER A 489 -32.96 -4.55 13.57
N ILE A 490 -33.74 -3.58 14.03
CA ILE A 490 -33.33 -2.40 14.78
C ILE A 490 -33.70 -2.61 16.25
N ALA A 491 -32.72 -2.47 17.15
CA ALA A 491 -32.95 -2.53 18.58
C ALA A 491 -33.70 -1.27 19.09
N PRO A 492 -34.46 -1.32 20.19
CA PRO A 492 -35.08 -0.14 20.77
C PRO A 492 -34.06 0.94 21.17
N ASN A 493 -34.38 2.21 20.94
CA ASN A 493 -33.51 3.35 21.24
C ASN A 493 -34.06 4.21 22.38
N THR A 494 -33.48 4.13 23.57
CA THR A 494 -33.88 4.98 24.72
C THR A 494 -33.11 6.30 24.80
N GLY A 495 -32.27 6.62 23.81
CA GLY A 495 -31.39 7.80 23.79
C GLY A 495 -31.72 8.84 22.71
N GLY A 496 -30.70 9.57 22.25
CA GLY A 496 -30.77 10.57 21.17
C GLY A 496 -30.96 9.96 19.77
N PRO A 497 -31.13 10.78 18.70
CA PRO A 497 -31.51 10.25 17.40
C PRO A 497 -30.35 9.48 16.80
N LEU A 498 -30.63 8.28 16.28
CA LEU A 498 -29.61 7.42 15.69
C LEU A 498 -29.76 7.41 14.18
N ALA A 499 -28.63 7.46 13.48
CA ALA A 499 -28.59 7.29 12.03
C ALA A 499 -27.38 6.44 11.67
N THR A 500 -27.56 5.55 10.71
CA THR A 500 -26.48 4.73 10.13
C THR A 500 -26.71 4.54 8.64
N VAL A 501 -25.66 4.16 7.94
CA VAL A 501 -25.71 3.81 6.52
C VAL A 501 -25.19 2.38 6.39
N VAL A 502 -26.00 1.51 5.80
CA VAL A 502 -25.67 0.14 5.47
C VAL A 502 -25.22 0.11 4.01
N ASP A 503 -24.02 -0.42 3.74
CA ASP A 503 -23.52 -0.62 2.38
C ASP A 503 -23.92 -2.01 1.86
N ILE A 504 -24.37 -2.08 0.62
CA ILE A 504 -24.72 -3.32 -0.06
C ILE A 504 -24.16 -3.27 -1.48
N ALA A 505 -23.01 -3.91 -1.70
CA ALA A 505 -22.28 -3.90 -2.98
C ALA A 505 -22.10 -2.48 -3.57
N GLY A 506 -21.71 -1.52 -2.71
CA GLY A 506 -21.52 -0.11 -3.05
C GLY A 506 -22.79 0.73 -3.11
N GLN A 507 -23.97 0.14 -2.85
CA GLN A 507 -25.24 0.87 -2.72
C GLN A 507 -25.54 1.19 -1.25
N LYS A 508 -26.06 2.40 -0.99
CA LYS A 508 -26.27 2.88 0.39
C LYS A 508 -27.74 2.79 0.80
N LEU A 509 -28.02 2.10 1.91
CA LEU A 509 -29.28 2.17 2.64
C LEU A 509 -29.10 3.05 3.88
N LYS A 510 -29.76 4.21 3.92
CA LYS A 510 -29.78 5.08 5.10
C LYS A 510 -30.88 4.65 6.07
N VAL A 511 -30.50 4.30 7.30
CA VAL A 511 -31.43 3.96 8.38
C VAL A 511 -31.39 5.03 9.47
N VAL A 512 -32.57 5.53 9.85
CA VAL A 512 -32.73 6.50 10.95
C VAL A 512 -33.67 5.93 11.99
N GLN A 513 -33.34 6.08 13.27
CA GLN A 513 -34.21 5.73 14.37
C GLN A 513 -34.52 6.97 15.21
N ASP A 514 -35.80 7.17 15.46
CA ASP A 514 -36.30 8.27 16.27
C ASP A 514 -35.87 8.15 17.74
N THR A 515 -35.98 9.26 18.46
CA THR A 515 -35.70 9.32 19.89
C THR A 515 -36.95 9.09 20.71
N SER A 516 -36.75 8.76 21.98
CA SER A 516 -37.78 9.04 22.97
C SER A 516 -38.06 10.55 22.99
N PRO A 517 -39.29 11.03 22.82
CA PRO A 517 -39.66 12.29 23.42
C PRO A 517 -39.63 12.06 24.94
N ASN A 518 -38.90 12.87 25.70
CA ASN A 518 -38.84 12.78 27.16
C ASN A 518 -40.15 13.29 27.81
N CYS A 519 -41.32 12.83 27.35
CA CYS A 519 -42.60 13.17 27.96
C CYS A 519 -43.28 11.90 28.48
N ALA A 520 -43.32 11.76 29.80
CA ALA A 520 -44.27 10.85 30.42
C ALA A 520 -45.71 11.36 30.15
N LEU A 521 -46.58 10.49 29.65
CA LEU A 521 -48.01 10.79 29.55
C LEU A 521 -48.58 10.89 30.98
N VAL A 522 -49.05 12.08 31.37
CA VAL A 522 -49.81 12.26 32.62
C VAL A 522 -51.28 12.05 32.30
N ALA A 523 -51.89 10.99 32.84
CA ALA A 523 -53.33 10.77 32.73
C ALA A 523 -54.09 11.83 33.56
N PHE A 524 -55.06 12.51 32.95
CA PHE A 524 -55.95 13.42 33.68
C PHE A 524 -56.94 12.61 34.54
N GLY A 525 -57.05 12.95 35.83
CA GLY A 525 -58.13 12.43 36.69
C GLY A 525 -59.46 13.12 36.43
N GLU A 526 -60.57 12.44 36.70
CA GLU A 526 -61.93 13.01 36.60
C GLU A 526 -62.04 14.27 37.48
N GLY A 527 -62.38 15.42 36.85
CA GLY A 527 -62.62 16.69 37.54
C GLY A 527 -61.73 17.88 37.13
N ASN A 528 -60.69 17.67 36.32
CA ASN A 528 -59.87 18.78 35.81
C ASN A 528 -60.51 19.43 34.58
N THR A 529 -60.99 20.68 34.70
CA THR A 529 -61.62 21.45 33.61
C THR A 529 -60.70 22.51 32.98
N SER A 530 -59.41 22.53 33.30
CA SER A 530 -58.43 23.48 32.76
C SER A 530 -56.98 22.97 32.92
N GLY A 531 -56.13 23.25 31.93
CA GLY A 531 -54.68 23.02 31.94
C GLY A 531 -53.96 24.03 31.05
N VAL A 532 -52.72 24.38 31.39
CA VAL A 532 -51.87 25.30 30.61
C VAL A 532 -50.65 24.54 30.12
N LEU A 533 -50.32 24.67 28.83
CA LEU A 533 -49.13 24.07 28.26
C LEU A 533 -47.86 24.75 28.81
N ALA A 534 -47.02 24.01 29.50
CA ALA A 534 -45.68 24.41 29.90
C ALA A 534 -44.68 24.26 28.73
N PRO A 535 -43.53 24.97 28.75
CA PRO A 535 -42.44 24.74 27.79
C PRO A 535 -41.88 23.31 27.80
N SER A 536 -42.13 22.55 28.87
CA SER A 536 -41.79 21.13 29.02
C SER A 536 -42.81 20.18 28.39
N ASP A 537 -43.96 20.67 27.94
CA ASP A 537 -45.03 19.84 27.40
C ASP A 537 -44.80 19.50 25.92
N CYS A 538 -45.11 18.26 25.56
CA CYS A 538 -44.89 17.75 24.23
C CYS A 538 -45.75 18.46 23.16
N ARG A 539 -45.11 18.85 22.07
CA ARG A 539 -45.77 19.42 20.88
C ARG A 539 -45.61 18.43 19.73
N SER A 540 -46.68 18.15 18.99
CA SER A 540 -46.55 17.44 17.72
C SER A 540 -45.78 18.34 16.75
N GLY A 541 -44.62 17.87 16.27
CA GLY A 541 -43.87 18.49 15.19
C GLY A 541 -44.59 18.36 13.86
#